data_AF-A0A8T5SVT2-F1
#
_entry.id   AF-A0A8T5SVT2-F1
#
_cell.length_a   1.000
_cell.length_b   1.000
_cell.length_c   1.000
_cell.angle_alpha   90.00
_cell.angle_beta   90.00
_cell.angle_gamma   90.00
#
_symmetry.space_group_name_H-M   'P 1'
#
loop_
_entity.id
_entity.type
_entity.pdbx_description
1 polymer ?
#
loop_
_entity_poly.entity_id
_entity_poly.type
_entity_poly.pdbx_seq_one_letter_code
_entity_poly.pdbx_strand_id
1 'polypeptide(L)'
;MTRKRMNISAVLVALNLYILWMLTAALQLHGDLVNGVYWNSAPPGSLFPIPYGPGVLAMLVLANPVDTFIYCALFKSGFWLVFIILSALYILSPYTIRKKAESGN
;
A
#
# COMPACT_ATOMS: atom_id res chain seq x y z
N MET A 1 -1.33 -24.15 -13.01
CA MET A 1 -1.95 -22.85 -12.65
C MET A 1 -2.35 -22.13 -13.95
N THR A 2 -3.55 -21.57 -14.08
CA THR A 2 -3.96 -20.92 -15.36
C THR A 2 -3.23 -19.59 -15.55
N ARG A 3 -2.83 -19.24 -16.77
CA ARG A 3 -2.08 -18.01 -17.10
C ARG A 3 -2.71 -16.74 -16.52
N LYS A 4 -4.05 -16.66 -16.57
CA LYS A 4 -4.82 -15.56 -15.97
C LYS A 4 -4.60 -15.43 -14.45
N ARG A 5 -4.57 -16.54 -13.71
CA ARG A 5 -4.35 -16.51 -12.25
C ARG A 5 -2.90 -16.15 -11.89
N MET A 6 -1.93 -16.61 -12.66
CA MET A 6 -0.52 -16.23 -12.46
C MET A 6 -0.34 -14.72 -12.63
N ASN A 7 -0.98 -14.12 -13.64
CA ASN A 7 -0.97 -12.67 -13.83
C ASN A 7 -1.64 -11.94 -12.65
N ILE A 8 -2.79 -12.43 -12.16
CA ILE A 8 -3.45 -11.83 -10.99
C ILE A 8 -2.56 -11.91 -9.75
N SER A 9 -1.96 -13.07 -9.47
CA SER A 9 -1.04 -13.23 -8.34
C SER A 9 0.17 -12.31 -8.45
N ALA A 10 0.75 -12.15 -9.66
CA ALA A 10 1.86 -11.24 -9.88
C ALA A 10 1.46 -9.77 -9.64
N VAL A 11 0.29 -9.35 -10.14
CA VAL A 11 -0.25 -8.00 -9.90
C VAL A 11 -0.49 -7.75 -8.41
N LEU A 12 -1.06 -8.73 -7.70
CA LEU A 12 -1.27 -8.65 -6.27
C LEU A 12 0.06 -8.50 -5.51
N VAL A 13 1.07 -9.29 -5.84
CA VAL A 13 2.41 -9.16 -5.23
C VAL A 13 3.00 -7.77 -5.49
N ALA A 14 2.95 -7.28 -6.74
CA ALA A 14 3.44 -5.95 -7.08
C ALA A 14 2.70 -4.85 -6.31
N LEU A 15 1.37 -4.96 -6.18
CA LEU A 15 0.55 -4.01 -5.42
C LEU A 15 0.90 -4.01 -3.93
N ASN A 16 1.12 -5.17 -3.32
CA ASN A 16 1.53 -5.25 -1.92
C ASN A 16 2.91 -4.61 -1.71
N LEU A 17 3.87 -4.86 -2.61
CA LEU A 17 5.18 -4.20 -2.54
C LEU A 17 5.06 -2.68 -2.68
N TYR A 18 4.18 -2.21 -3.56
CA TYR A 18 3.90 -0.79 -3.72
C TYR A 18 3.28 -0.18 -2.44
N ILE A 19 2.32 -0.85 -1.81
CA ILE A 19 1.73 -0.42 -0.54
C ILE A 19 2.79 -0.37 0.58
N LEU A 20 3.68 -1.37 0.64
CA LEU A 20 4.77 -1.38 1.63
C LEU A 20 5.78 -0.25 1.39
N TRP A 21 6.05 0.10 0.14
CA TRP A 21 6.89 1.26 -0.18
C TRP A 21 6.18 2.57 0.22
N MET A 22 4.89 2.72 -0.11
CA MET A 22 4.10 3.86 0.36
C MET A 22 4.10 3.99 1.89
N LEU A 23 4.06 2.86 2.61
CA LEU A 23 4.04 2.85 4.06
C LEU A 23 5.27 3.57 4.64
N THR A 24 6.46 3.41 4.05
CA THR A 24 7.68 4.07 4.56
C THR A 24 7.61 5.60 4.45
N ALA A 25 6.98 6.12 3.40
CA ALA A 25 6.70 7.55 3.27
C ALA A 25 5.57 7.98 4.21
N ALA A 26 4.51 7.18 4.34
CA ALA A 26 3.35 7.48 5.17
C ALA A 26 3.66 7.58 6.67
N LEU A 27 4.74 6.93 7.15
CA LEU A 27 5.23 7.07 8.52
C LEU A 27 5.69 8.51 8.86
N GLN A 28 5.94 9.34 7.84
CA GLN A 28 6.37 10.73 8.00
C GLN A 28 5.20 11.72 7.88
N LEU A 29 3.96 11.21 7.81
CA LEU A 29 2.72 11.96 7.82
C LEU A 29 2.01 11.86 9.17
N HIS A 30 1.46 12.98 9.62
CA HIS A 30 0.63 13.05 10.81
C HIS A 30 -0.60 13.92 10.57
N GLY A 31 -1.66 13.70 11.35
CA GLY A 31 -2.88 14.51 11.30
C GLY A 31 -4.12 13.69 10.91
N ASP A 32 -5.17 14.39 10.50
CA ASP A 32 -6.47 13.82 10.13
C ASP A 32 -7.21 14.69 9.11
N LEU A 33 -8.37 14.21 8.65
CA LEU A 33 -9.21 14.93 7.69
C LEU A 33 -9.78 16.25 8.23
N VAL A 34 -9.80 16.45 9.55
CA VAL A 34 -10.44 17.60 10.20
C VAL A 34 -9.44 18.73 10.44
N ASN A 35 -8.27 18.40 10.97
CA ASN A 35 -7.20 19.32 11.34
C ASN A 35 -6.13 19.47 10.22
N GLY A 36 -6.22 18.63 9.18
CA GLY A 36 -5.26 18.55 8.09
C GLY A 36 -4.23 17.45 8.32
N VAL A 37 -3.66 16.97 7.21
CA VAL A 37 -2.56 16.00 7.20
C VAL A 37 -1.30 16.74 6.77
N TYR A 38 -0.20 16.52 7.48
CA TYR A 38 1.05 17.25 7.29
C TYR A 38 2.24 16.30 7.20
N TRP A 39 3.17 16.64 6.33
CA TRP A 39 4.53 16.11 6.31
C TRP A 39 5.34 16.72 7.43
N ASN A 40 6.21 15.93 8.06
CA ASN A 40 7.09 16.39 9.14
C ASN A 40 8.26 17.27 8.66
N SER A 41 8.53 17.28 7.36
CA SER A 41 9.67 17.98 6.78
C SER A 41 9.36 18.61 5.42
N ALA A 42 10.21 19.57 5.02
CA ALA A 42 10.22 20.24 3.73
C ALA A 42 11.45 19.83 2.88
N PRO A 43 11.32 19.79 1.53
CA PRO A 43 10.06 19.83 0.77
C PRO A 43 9.12 18.66 1.11
N PRO A 44 7.81 18.79 0.84
CA PRO A 44 6.86 17.74 1.13
C PRO A 44 7.17 16.48 0.29
N GLY A 45 6.86 15.32 0.88
CA GLY A 45 6.91 14.03 0.18
C GLY A 45 5.76 13.87 -0.81
N SER A 46 5.63 12.65 -1.33
CA SER A 46 4.40 12.23 -2.01
C SER A 46 4.12 10.75 -1.74
N LEU A 47 2.85 10.39 -1.64
CA LEU A 47 2.43 8.99 -1.65
C LEU A 47 2.10 8.52 -3.06
N PHE A 48 1.67 9.41 -3.97
CA PHE A 48 1.23 9.05 -5.32
C PHE A 48 1.71 10.06 -6.38
N PRO A 49 2.10 9.64 -7.60
CA PRO A 49 2.08 8.27 -8.15
C PRO A 49 3.31 7.42 -7.81
N ILE A 50 4.40 8.05 -7.38
CA ILE A 50 5.63 7.37 -6.96
C ILE A 50 5.89 7.80 -5.51
N PRO A 51 5.91 6.86 -4.56
CA PRO A 51 6.08 7.21 -3.15
C PRO A 51 7.51 7.70 -2.88
N TYR A 52 7.64 8.86 -2.25
CA TYR A 52 8.91 9.36 -1.74
C TYR A 52 8.70 10.12 -0.43
N GLY A 53 9.66 9.99 0.48
CA GLY A 53 9.63 10.71 1.76
C GLY A 53 9.89 12.21 1.58
N PRO A 54 9.48 13.04 2.55
CA PRO A 54 9.79 14.45 2.56
C PRO A 54 11.30 14.70 2.69
N GLY A 55 11.71 15.95 2.49
CA GLY A 55 13.10 16.38 2.65
C GLY A 55 13.59 16.36 4.09
N VAL A 56 14.77 16.96 4.32
CA VAL A 56 15.47 16.90 5.61
C VAL A 56 15.18 18.09 6.53
N LEU A 57 14.51 19.14 6.04
CA LEU A 57 14.25 20.34 6.82
C LEU A 57 13.01 20.14 7.69
N ALA A 58 13.17 20.03 9.01
CA ALA A 58 12.06 19.85 9.94
C ALA A 58 11.10 21.05 9.89
N MET A 59 9.94 20.85 9.27
CA MET A 59 8.90 21.85 9.06
C MET A 59 7.60 21.12 8.72
N LEU A 60 6.50 21.55 9.34
CA LEU A 60 5.18 21.05 8.99
C LEU A 60 4.76 21.61 7.63
N VAL A 61 4.58 20.72 6.65
CA VAL A 61 4.09 21.07 5.32
C VAL A 61 2.78 20.37 5.07
N LEU A 62 1.72 21.12 4.74
CA LEU A 62 0.41 20.55 4.43
C LEU A 62 0.54 19.55 3.27
N ALA A 63 0.04 18.33 3.48
CA ALA A 63 -0.01 17.31 2.46
C ALA A 63 -1.02 17.71 1.38
N ASN A 64 -0.77 17.30 0.14
CA ASN A 64 -1.74 17.51 -0.92
C ASN A 64 -3.03 16.68 -0.65
N PRO A 65 -4.16 17.01 -1.29
CA PRO A 65 -5.43 16.33 -1.04
C PRO A 65 -5.41 14.82 -1.35
N VAL A 66 -4.62 14.40 -2.35
CA VAL A 66 -4.51 13.00 -2.77
C VAL A 66 -3.80 12.18 -1.69
N ASP A 67 -2.65 12.66 -1.22
CA ASP A 67 -1.87 12.03 -0.14
C ASP A 67 -2.66 12.04 1.17
N THR A 68 -3.38 13.13 1.45
CA THR A 68 -4.28 13.22 2.60
C THR A 68 -5.34 12.12 2.57
N PHE A 69 -6.00 11.93 1.43
CA PHE A 69 -7.00 10.87 1.27
C PHE A 69 -6.37 9.48 1.41
N ILE A 70 -5.26 9.22 0.73
CA ILE A 70 -4.55 7.93 0.80
C ILE A 70 -4.12 7.65 2.25
N TYR A 71 -3.48 8.60 2.92
CA TYR A 71 -3.04 8.44 4.30
C TYR A 71 -4.21 8.13 5.22
N CYS A 72 -5.28 8.91 5.19
CA CYS A 72 -6.42 8.71 6.08
C CYS A 72 -7.20 7.43 5.77
N ALA A 73 -7.51 7.17 4.49
CA ALA A 73 -8.37 6.06 4.08
C ALA A 73 -7.64 4.72 4.05
N LEU A 74 -6.34 4.70 3.76
CA LEU A 74 -5.56 3.46 3.58
C LEU A 74 -4.68 3.15 4.80
N PHE A 75 -3.88 4.11 5.26
CA PHE A 75 -2.86 3.87 6.28
C PHE A 75 -3.36 4.07 7.71
N LYS A 76 -3.94 5.24 7.99
CA LYS A 76 -4.46 5.59 9.32
C LYS A 76 -5.63 4.71 9.76
N SER A 77 -6.48 4.32 8.81
CA SER A 77 -7.60 3.39 9.04
C SER A 77 -7.15 1.93 9.24
N GLY A 78 -5.91 1.59 8.88
CA GLY A 78 -5.42 0.21 8.84
C GLY A 78 -5.92 -0.62 7.65
N PHE A 79 -6.63 -0.02 6.68
CA PHE A 79 -7.21 -0.76 5.54
C PHE A 79 -6.17 -1.46 4.66
N TRP A 80 -4.93 -0.96 4.65
CA TRP A 80 -3.79 -1.60 3.98
C TRP A 80 -3.54 -3.03 4.47
N LEU A 81 -3.75 -3.32 5.76
CA LEU A 81 -3.61 -4.67 6.33
C LEU A 81 -4.64 -5.63 5.75
N VAL A 82 -5.89 -5.17 5.60
CA VAL A 82 -6.99 -5.96 5.01
C VAL A 82 -6.62 -6.37 3.59
N PHE A 83 -6.08 -5.45 2.79
CA PHE A 83 -5.61 -5.75 1.44
C PHE A 83 -4.50 -6.80 1.41
N ILE A 84 -3.49 -6.69 2.29
CA ILE A 84 -2.40 -7.67 2.37
C ILE A 84 -2.95 -9.05 2.75
N ILE A 85 -3.82 -9.12 3.75
CA ILE A 85 -4.41 -10.38 4.23
C ILE A 85 -5.25 -11.03 3.12
N LEU A 86 -6.14 -10.28 2.47
CA LEU A 86 -6.97 -10.80 1.38
C LEU A 86 -6.13 -11.28 0.20
N SER A 87 -5.07 -10.54 -0.14
CA SER A 87 -4.12 -10.94 -1.17
C SER A 87 -3.39 -12.24 -0.79
N ALA A 88 -2.91 -12.36 0.44
CA ALA A 88 -2.25 -13.56 0.93
C ALA A 88 -3.20 -14.77 0.90
N LEU A 89 -4.44 -14.60 1.36
CA LEU A 89 -5.47 -15.64 1.30
C LEU A 89 -5.77 -16.07 -0.14
N TYR A 90 -5.83 -15.15 -1.10
CA TYR A 90 -6.02 -15.49 -2.50
C TYR A 90 -4.87 -16.33 -3.08
N ILE A 91 -3.63 -15.96 -2.74
CA ILE A 91 -2.42 -16.64 -3.21
C ILE A 91 -2.28 -18.02 -2.57
N LEU A 92 -2.55 -18.15 -1.27
CA LEU A 92 -2.37 -19.38 -0.47
C LEU A 92 -3.60 -20.30 -0.46
N SER A 93 -4.76 -19.85 -0.96
CA SER A 93 -6.03 -20.58 -0.89
C SER A 93 -5.88 -22.06 -1.29
N PRO A 94 -6.34 -23.04 -0.50
CA PRO A 94 -6.13 -24.48 -0.73
C PRO A 94 -6.71 -25.00 -2.06
N TYR A 95 -7.67 -24.29 -2.66
CA TYR A 95 -8.10 -24.53 -4.04
C TYR A 95 -6.95 -24.47 -5.06
N THR A 96 -5.88 -23.72 -4.78
CA THR A 96 -4.68 -23.63 -5.62
C THR A 96 -3.75 -24.82 -5.43
N ILE A 97 -3.59 -25.31 -4.20
CA ILE A 97 -2.72 -26.42 -3.84
C ILE A 97 -3.30 -27.72 -4.41
N ARG A 98 -4.60 -27.96 -4.22
CA ARG A 98 -5.28 -29.17 -4.70
C ARG A 98 -5.27 -29.31 -6.22
N LYS A 99 -5.57 -28.23 -6.95
CA LYS A 99 -5.55 -28.25 -8.43
C LYS A 99 -4.13 -28.45 -9.00
N LYS A 100 -3.09 -28.00 -8.28
CA LYS A 100 -1.69 -28.22 -8.68
C LYS A 100 -1.27 -29.68 -8.46
N ALA A 101 -1.75 -30.32 -7.39
CA ALA A 101 -1.53 -31.74 -7.14
C ALA A 101 -2.24 -32.63 -8.18
N GLU A 102 -3.46 -32.27 -8.60
CA GLU A 102 -4.22 -33.04 -9.59
C GLU A 102 -3.73 -32.88 -11.04
N SER A 103 -2.97 -31.83 -11.39
CA SER A 103 -2.43 -31.62 -12.76
C SER A 103 -0.97 -32.05 -12.93
N GLY A 104 -0.37 -32.66 -11.92
CA GLY A 104 0.99 -33.21 -11.93
C GLY A 104 1.05 -34.73 -12.07
N ASN A 105 -0.10 -35.37 -12.31
CA ASN A 105 -0.29 -36.79 -12.63
C ASN A 105 -0.86 -36.89 -14.05
#